data_AF-A0A7W0DI60-F1
#
_entry.id   AF-A0A7W0DI60-F1
#
_cell.length_a   1.000
_cell.length_b   1.000
_cell.length_c   1.000
_cell.angle_alpha   90.00
_cell.angle_beta   90.00
_cell.angle_gamma   90.00
#
_symmetry.space_group_name_H-M   'P 1'
#
loop_
_entity.id
_entity.type
_entity.pdbx_description
1 polymer ?
#
loop_
_entity_poly.entity_id
_entity_poly.type
_entity_poly.pdbx_seq_one_letter_code
_entity_poly.pdbx_strand_id
1 'polypeptide(L)' 'MWVVGAQKIVPDVATGLRRIRDYSLPKEWRRLQENYGQTSFIGKILIVEREAFPERGVVVLVRESVGF' A
#
# COMPACT_ATOMS: atom_id res chain seq x y z
N MET A 1 6.06 -6.12 11.59
CA MET A 1 5.97 -4.66 11.84
C MET A 1 5.96 -3.95 10.51
N TRP A 2 5.05 -2.99 10.30
CA TRP A 2 4.95 -2.16 9.10
C TRP A 2 4.95 -0.69 9.46
N VAL A 3 5.65 0.13 8.67
CA VAL A 3 5.62 1.60 8.78
C VAL A 3 4.82 2.15 7.61
N VAL A 4 3.77 2.91 7.90
CA VAL A 4 2.81 3.39 6.90
C VAL A 4 2.59 4.88 7.08
N GLY A 5 2.70 5.64 5.98
CA GLY A 5 2.37 7.05 6.00
C GLY A 5 0.86 7.26 6.18
N ALA A 6 0.47 8.20 7.05
CA ALA A 6 -0.92 8.50 7.40
C ALA A 6 -1.75 8.98 6.20
N GLN A 7 -1.11 9.48 5.13
CA GLN A 7 -1.76 9.86 3.87
C GLN A 7 -2.40 8.67 3.11
N LYS A 8 -2.17 7.44 3.57
CA LYS A 8 -2.73 6.21 2.99
C LYS A 8 -4.00 5.71 3.69
N ILE A 9 -4.42 6.36 4.78
CA ILE A 9 -5.66 6.01 5.48
C ILE A 9 -6.85 6.45 4.61
N VAL A 10 -7.83 5.56 4.45
CA VAL A 10 -9.04 5.78 3.68
C VAL A 10 -10.27 5.28 4.46
N PRO A 11 -11.49 5.74 4.13
CA PRO A 11 -12.67 5.44 4.93
C PRO A 11 -13.07 3.97 5.00
N ASP A 12 -12.77 3.18 3.96
CA ASP A 12 -13.25 1.80 3.84
C ASP A 12 -12.36 0.93 2.93
N VAL A 13 -12.52 -0.39 3.05
CA VAL A 13 -11.75 -1.40 2.30
C VAL A 13 -11.95 -1.24 0.79
N ALA A 14 -13.16 -0.95 0.32
CA ALA A 14 -13.41 -0.78 -1.11
C ALA A 14 -12.68 0.44 -1.68
N THR A 15 -12.64 1.55 -0.94
CA THR A 15 -11.84 2.74 -1.26
C THR A 15 -10.36 2.41 -1.27
N GLY A 16 -9.86 1.58 -0.35
CA GLY A 16 -8.48 1.09 -0.34
C GLY A 16 -8.14 0.26 -1.58
N LEU A 17 -8.99 -0.70 -1.94
CA LEU A 17 -8.80 -1.56 -3.11
C LEU A 17 -8.87 -0.79 -4.44
N ARG A 18 -9.73 0.24 -4.53
CA ARG A 18 -9.74 1.17 -5.67
C ARG A 18 -8.46 1.98 -5.73
N ARG A 19 -8.03 2.56 -4.60
CA ARG A 19 -6.79 3.35 -4.53
C ARG A 19 -5.56 2.57 -5.00
N ILE A 20 -5.43 1.28 -4.68
CA ILE A 20 -4.32 0.46 -5.17
C ILE A 20 -4.27 0.45 -6.71
N ARG A 21 -5.42 0.29 -7.38
CA ARG A 21 -5.53 0.20 -8.84
C ARG A 21 -5.41 1.56 -9.51
N ASP A 22 -6.08 2.57 -8.97
CA ASP A 22 -6.28 3.85 -9.66
C ASP A 22 -5.22 4.89 -9.27
N TYR A 23 -4.53 4.70 -8.14
CA TYR A 23 -3.55 5.64 -7.62
C TYR A 23 -2.15 5.03 -7.52
N SER A 24 -1.99 3.90 -6.82
CA SER A 24 -0.66 3.35 -6.54
C SER A 24 -0.05 2.63 -7.74
N LEU A 25 -0.80 1.75 -8.40
CA LEU A 25 -0.29 0.99 -9.56
C LEU A 25 0.21 1.89 -10.70
N PRO A 26 -0.49 2.96 -11.14
CA PRO A 26 0.01 3.80 -12.22
C PRO A 26 1.26 4.61 -11.84
N LYS A 27 1.41 4.95 -10.55
CA LYS A 27 2.63 5.61 -10.03
C LYS A 27 3.81 4.65 -9.99
N GLU A 28 3.58 3.40 -9.61
CA GLU A 28 4.62 2.37 -9.66
C GLU A 28 5.04 2.07 -11.09
N TRP A 29 4.07 1.98 -12.01
CA TRP A 29 4.35 1.81 -13.43
C TRP A 29 5.27 2.93 -13.93
N ARG A 30 4.96 4.20 -13.64
CA ARG A 30 5.81 5.34 -14.02
C ARG A 30 7.22 5.23 -13.42
N ARG A 31 7.32 4.91 -12.12
CA ARG A 31 8.61 4.74 -11.43
C ARG A 31 9.46 3.61 -12.06
N LEU A 32 8.85 2.47 -12.39
CA LEU A 32 9.55 1.34 -13.02
C LEU A 32 9.90 1.64 -14.48
N GLN A 33 9.05 2.36 -15.19
CA GLN A 33 9.32 2.78 -16.55
C GLN A 33 10.52 3.75 -16.61
N GLU A 34 10.56 4.74 -15.71
CA GLU A 34 11.66 5.71 -15.63
C GLU A 34 13.00 5.08 -15.23
N ASN A 35 13.00 4.15 -14.28
CA ASN A 35 14.23 3.57 -13.75
C ASN A 35 14.70 2.32 -14.50
N TYR A 36 13.78 1.56 -15.10
CA TYR A 36 14.05 0.21 -15.61
C TYR A 36 13.39 -0.11 -16.96
N GLY A 37 12.53 0.76 -17.51
CA GLY A 37 11.78 0.49 -18.73
C GLY A 37 10.82 -0.70 -18.61
N GLN A 38 10.33 -0.99 -17.40
CA GLN A 38 9.48 -2.15 -17.10
C GLN A 38 8.06 -1.75 -16.70
N THR A 39 7.14 -2.69 -16.89
CA THR A 39 5.76 -2.57 -16.43
C THR A 39 5.61 -2.98 -14.96
N SER A 40 4.44 -2.69 -14.36
CA SER A 40 4.08 -3.08 -13.00
C SER A 40 2.74 -3.80 -13.00
N PHE A 41 2.53 -4.71 -12.05
CA PHE A 41 1.26 -5.40 -11.84
C PHE A 41 1.01 -5.62 -10.34
N ILE A 42 -0.25 -5.90 -9.97
CA ILE A 42 -0.61 -6.23 -8.60
C ILE A 42 -0.40 -7.74 -8.40
N GLY A 43 0.70 -8.12 -7.75
CA GLY A 43 1.01 -9.53 -7.49
C GLY A 43 0.23 -10.15 -6.32
N LYS A 44 -0.07 -9.36 -5.27
CA LYS A 44 -0.77 -9.82 -4.07
C LYS A 44 -1.45 -8.65 -3.36
N ILE A 45 -2.60 -8.91 -2.75
CA ILE A 45 -3.23 -8.04 -1.76
C ILE A 45 -3.41 -8.85 -0.48
N LEU A 46 -3.01 -8.29 0.66
CA LEU A 46 -3.20 -8.88 1.99
C LEU A 46 -4.26 -8.08 2.75
N ILE A 47 -5.28 -8.77 3.25
CA ILE A 47 -6.30 -8.22 4.15
C ILE A 47 -6.20 -9.03 5.45
N VAL A 48 -6.12 -8.33 6.58
CA VAL A 48 -6.01 -8.94 7.91
C VAL A 48 -7.26 -8.56 8.72
N GLU A 49 -8.15 -9.52 8.92
CA GLU A 49 -9.37 -9.35 9.72
C GLU A 49 -9.09 -9.53 11.22
N ARG A 50 -8.31 -10.55 11.56
CA ARG A 50 -7.94 -10.90 12.93
C ARG A 50 -6.55 -11.51 12.94
N GLU A 51 -5.73 -11.10 13.91
CA GLU A 51 -4.50 -11.82 14.22
C GLU A 51 -4.66 -12.72 15.44
N ALA A 52 -4.17 -13.94 15.32
CA ALA A 52 -4.31 -14.97 16.36
C ALA A 52 -3.24 -14.85 17.45
N PHE A 53 -2.07 -14.34 17.09
CA PHE A 53 -0.94 -14.19 17.99
C PHE A 53 -0.63 -12.71 18.20
N PRO A 54 -0.27 -12.30 19.43
CA PRO A 54 0.17 -10.94 19.69
C PRO A 54 1.42 -10.61 18.84
N GLU A 55 1.61 -9.32 18.55
CA GLU A 55 2.80 -8.75 17.90
C GLU A 55 3.07 -9.12 16.43
N ARG A 56 2.33 -10.08 15.84
CA ARG A 56 2.40 -10.36 14.39
C ARG A 56 1.85 -9.23 13.51
N GLY A 57 1.12 -8.30 14.12
CA GLY A 57 0.26 -7.31 13.49
C GLY A 57 0.65 -5.83 13.66
N VAL A 58 1.88 -5.48 14.06
CA VAL A 58 2.18 -4.08 14.45
C VAL A 58 2.29 -3.13 13.24
N VAL A 59 1.41 -2.12 13.17
CA VAL A 59 1.45 -1.02 12.19
C VAL A 59 1.78 0.29 12.90
N VAL A 60 2.83 0.99 12.44
CA VAL A 60 3.22 2.32 12.90
C VAL A 60 2.82 3.35 11.86
N LEU A 61 1.97 4.30 12.25
CA LEU A 61 1.53 5.39 11.38
C LEU A 61 2.45 6.60 11.55
N VAL A 62 2.98 7.13 10.44
CA VAL A 62 3.85 8.30 10.43
C VAL A 62 3.20 9.45 9.67
N ARG A 63 3.48 10.70 10.08
CA ARG A 63 2.94 11.90 9.43
C ARG A 63 3.61 12.19 8.08
N GLU A 64 4.86 11.76 7.91
CA GLU A 64 5.60 11.92 6.66
C GLU A 64 4.96 11.10 5.53
N SER A 65 4.95 11.66 4.32
CA SER A 65 4.44 10.99 3.13
C SER A 65 5.42 9.92 2.65
N VAL A 66 5.29 8.70 3.19
CA VAL A 66 6.11 7.54 2.79
C VAL A 66 5.45 6.77 1.64
N GLY A 67 6.08 6.77 0.46
CA GLY A 67 5.56 6.12 -0.75
C GLY A 67 4.23 6.71 -1.24
N PHE A 68 3.50 5.95 -2.06
CA PHE A 68 2.22 6.38 -2.66
C PHE A 68 1.06 5.43 -2.38
#